data_AF-A0A954HJF7-F1
#
_entry.id   AF-A0A954HJF7-F1
#
_cell.length_a   1.000
_cell.length_b   1.000
_cell.length_c   1.000
_cell.angle_alpha   90.00
_cell.angle_beta   90.00
_cell.angle_gamma   90.00
#
_symmetry.space_group_name_H-M   'P 1'
#
loop_
_entity.id
_entity.type
_entity.pdbx_description
1 polymer ?
#
loop_
_entity_poly.entity_id
_entity_poly.type
_entity_poly.pdbx_seq_one_letter_code
_entity_poly.pdbx_strand_id
1 'polypeptide(L)'
;MGDRDGRLAALGNLGVAHRNLGNPAKAVSFHELALRFAREIGDRREEANCLGNLGTCFRHLGELEKALICRQQRLEISNEIGDIVGQ
;
A
#
# COMPACT_ATOMS: atom_id res chain seq x y z
N MET A 1 -15.54 -11.23 -9.55
CA MET A 1 -14.61 -11.10 -8.41
C MET A 1 -13.14 -11.34 -8.81
N GLY A 2 -12.81 -11.96 -9.95
CA GLY A 2 -11.41 -12.23 -10.35
C GLY A 2 -10.58 -11.05 -10.89
N ASP A 3 -11.19 -10.06 -11.55
CA ASP A 3 -10.42 -8.96 -12.17
C ASP A 3 -9.89 -7.88 -11.21
N ARG A 4 -10.59 -7.66 -10.09
CA ARG A 4 -10.25 -6.57 -9.15
C ARG A 4 -9.01 -6.91 -8.31
N ASP A 5 -8.90 -8.17 -7.90
CA ASP A 5 -7.74 -8.70 -7.17
C ASP A 5 -6.49 -8.76 -8.07
N GLY A 6 -6.64 -9.21 -9.31
CA GLY A 6 -5.55 -9.25 -10.29
C GLY A 6 -4.95 -7.88 -10.59
N ARG A 7 -5.77 -6.81 -10.61
CA ARG A 7 -5.29 -5.44 -10.81
C ARG A 7 -4.46 -4.92 -9.64
N LEU A 8 -4.88 -5.18 -8.40
CA LEU A 8 -4.11 -4.81 -7.20
C LEU A 8 -2.77 -5.54 -7.14
N ALA A 9 -2.79 -6.85 -7.38
CA ALA A 9 -1.58 -7.66 -7.44
C ALA A 9 -0.62 -7.16 -8.53
N ALA A 10 -1.13 -6.83 -9.73
CA ALA A 10 -0.31 -6.29 -10.82
C ALA A 10 0.32 -4.94 -10.45
N LEU A 11 -0.44 -4.01 -9.86
CA LEU A 11 0.07 -2.70 -9.43
C LEU A 11 1.11 -2.85 -8.30
N GLY A 12 0.85 -3.73 -7.34
CA GLY A 12 1.80 -4.06 -6.27
C GLY A 12 3.11 -4.62 -6.81
N ASN A 13 3.04 -5.56 -7.75
CA ASN A 13 4.20 -6.17 -8.39
C ASN A 13 5.01 -5.15 -9.21
N LEU A 14 4.34 -4.25 -9.94
CA LEU A 14 5.00 -3.14 -10.65
C LEU A 14 5.72 -2.20 -9.68
N GLY A 15 5.10 -1.87 -8.55
CA GLY A 15 5.71 -1.06 -7.50
C GLY A 15 6.99 -1.70 -6.95
N VAL A 16 6.94 -2.99 -6.63
CA VAL A 16 8.12 -3.75 -6.14
C VAL A 16 9.22 -3.83 -7.20
N ALA A 17 8.86 -4.11 -8.46
CA ALA A 17 9.83 -4.16 -9.55
C ALA A 17 10.55 -2.82 -9.73
N HIS A 18 9.81 -1.69 -9.72
CA HIS A 18 10.41 -0.37 -9.83
C HIS A 18 11.29 0.00 -8.64
N ARG A 19 10.92 -0.40 -7.42
CA ARG A 19 11.77 -0.25 -6.23
C ARG A 19 13.09 -0.99 -6.40
N ASN A 20 13.04 -2.24 -6.88
CA ASN A 20 14.23 -3.06 -7.11
C ASN A 20 15.11 -2.54 -8.26
N LEU A 21 14.50 -1.87 -9.25
CA LEU A 21 15.20 -1.19 -10.35
C LEU A 21 15.83 0.15 -9.93
N GLY A 22 15.81 0.52 -8.65
CA GLY A 22 16.35 1.80 -8.18
C GLY A 22 15.50 3.01 -8.54
N ASN A 23 14.22 2.81 -8.88
CA ASN A 23 13.26 3.86 -9.23
C ASN A 23 12.14 3.98 -8.18
N PRO A 24 12.45 4.33 -6.92
CA PRO A 24 11.47 4.36 -5.84
C PRO A 24 10.37 5.41 -6.05
N ALA A 25 10.62 6.52 -6.77
CA ALA A 25 9.58 7.49 -7.11
C ALA A 25 8.46 6.88 -7.98
N LYS A 26 8.83 6.03 -8.94
CA LYS A 26 7.85 5.35 -9.79
C LYS A 26 7.12 4.24 -9.02
N ALA A 27 7.82 3.58 -8.09
CA ALA A 27 7.19 2.63 -7.16
C ALA A 27 6.11 3.29 -6.29
N VAL A 28 6.36 4.52 -5.79
CA VAL A 28 5.36 5.31 -5.06
C VAL A 28 4.11 5.51 -5.90
N SER A 29 4.23 5.96 -7.15
CA SER A 29 3.06 6.18 -8.02
C SER A 29 2.22 4.93 -8.23
N PHE A 30 2.85 3.75 -8.41
CA PHE A 30 2.12 2.49 -8.55
C PHE A 30 1.41 2.07 -7.26
N HIS A 31 2.07 2.23 -6.11
CA HIS A 31 1.44 1.90 -4.83
C HIS A 31 0.36 2.90 -4.41
N GLU A 32 0.44 4.18 -4.80
CA GLU A 32 -0.64 5.15 -4.62
C GLU A 32 -1.87 4.80 -5.48
N LEU A 33 -1.63 4.36 -6.73
CA LEU A 33 -2.72 3.91 -7.59
C LEU A 33 -3.40 2.65 -7.02
N ALA A 34 -2.60 1.69 -6.52
CA ALA A 34 -3.10 0.51 -5.83
C ALA A 34 -3.90 0.88 -4.58
N LEU A 35 -3.40 1.84 -3.78
CA LEU A 35 -4.09 2.32 -2.58
C LEU A 35 -5.47 2.92 -2.90
N ARG A 36 -5.56 3.77 -3.92
CA ARG A 36 -6.84 4.35 -4.35
C ARG A 36 -7.82 3.27 -4.80
N PHE A 37 -7.33 2.27 -5.53
CA PHE A 37 -8.17 1.18 -5.99
C PHE A 37 -8.65 0.28 -4.84
N ALA A 38 -7.78 -0.03 -3.87
CA ALA A 38 -8.15 -0.78 -2.66
C ALA A 38 -9.26 -0.05 -1.87
N ARG A 39 -9.16 1.27 -1.74
CA ARG A 39 -10.21 2.12 -1.14
C ARG A 39 -11.51 2.09 -1.93
N GLU A 40 -11.44 2.18 -3.26
CA GLU A 40 -12.61 2.17 -4.14
C GLU A 40 -13.40 0.85 -4.04
N ILE A 41 -12.70 -0.27 -3.91
CA ILE A 41 -13.35 -1.59 -3.75
C ILE A 41 -13.68 -1.94 -2.30
N GLY A 42 -13.28 -1.10 -1.34
CA GLY A 42 -13.51 -1.30 0.10
C GLY A 42 -12.64 -2.39 0.74
N ASP A 43 -11.54 -2.81 0.10
CA ASP A 43 -10.66 -3.84 0.64
C ASP A 43 -9.63 -3.24 1.60
N ARG A 44 -10.00 -3.21 2.89
CA ARG A 44 -9.15 -2.66 3.96
C ARG A 44 -7.83 -3.42 4.12
N ARG A 45 -7.80 -4.72 3.83
CA ARG A 45 -6.59 -5.53 3.96
C ARG A 45 -5.57 -5.14 2.89
N GLU A 46 -6.02 -4.98 1.65
CA GLU A 46 -5.21 -4.49 0.55
C GLU A 46 -4.80 -3.02 0.72
N GLU A 47 -5.66 -2.19 1.34
CA GLU A 47 -5.32 -0.82 1.70
C GLU A 47 -4.11 -0.79 2.66
N ALA A 48 -4.14 -1.60 3.72
CA ALA A 48 -3.03 -1.72 4.68
C ALA A 48 -1.75 -2.24 4.01
N ASN A 49 -1.85 -3.22 3.10
CA ASN A 49 -0.71 -3.72 2.33
C ASN A 49 -0.08 -2.62 1.46
N CYS A 50 -0.90 -1.83 0.75
CA CYS A 50 -0.43 -0.72 -0.08
C CYS A 50 0.28 0.35 0.75
N LEU A 51 -0.26 0.72 1.91
CA LEU A 51 0.36 1.68 2.83
C LEU A 51 1.71 1.19 3.38
N GLY A 52 1.84 -0.11 3.69
CA GLY A 52 3.12 -0.69 4.11
C GLY A 52 4.20 -0.60 3.02
N ASN A 53 3.82 -0.84 1.78
CA ASN A 53 4.70 -0.72 0.63
C ASN A 53 5.08 0.74 0.32
N LEU A 54 4.14 1.68 0.40
CA LEU A 54 4.40 3.13 0.29
C LEU A 54 5.36 3.61 1.37
N GLY A 55 5.13 3.23 2.63
CA GLY A 55 6.02 3.61 3.73
C GLY A 55 7.45 3.10 3.53
N THR A 56 7.60 1.91 2.95
CA THR A 56 8.90 1.38 2.56
C THR A 56 9.54 2.22 1.46
N CYS A 57 8.79 2.57 0.41
CA CYS A 57 9.30 3.38 -0.70
C CYS A 57 9.71 4.80 -0.24
N PHE A 58 8.91 5.45 0.60
CA PHE A 58 9.24 6.76 1.17
C PHE A 58 10.49 6.71 2.05
N ARG A 59 10.67 5.62 2.83
CA ARG A 59 11.91 5.40 3.59
C ARG A 59 13.13 5.30 2.66
N HIS A 60 13.00 4.62 1.51
CA HIS A 60 14.08 4.55 0.51
C HIS A 60 14.36 5.90 -0.18
N LEU A 61 13.37 6.79 -0.27
CA LEU A 61 13.52 8.15 -0.79
C LEU A 61 14.07 9.15 0.24
N GLY A 62 14.22 8.75 1.51
CA GLY A 62 14.59 9.66 2.61
C GLY A 62 13.42 10.49 3.14
N GLU A 63 12.20 10.28 2.65
CA GLU A 63 10.99 11.00 3.07
C GLU A 63 10.39 10.34 4.34
N LEU A 64 11.08 10.50 5.47
CA LEU A 64 10.74 9.82 6.72
C LEU A 64 9.37 10.23 7.28
N GLU A 65 8.97 11.50 7.13
CA GLU A 65 7.66 11.98 7.58
C GLU A 65 6.52 11.26 6.84
N LYS A 66 6.63 11.14 5.51
CA LYS A 66 5.65 10.41 4.70
C LYS A 66 5.63 8.92 5.05
N ALA A 67 6.81 8.33 5.29
CA ALA A 67 6.90 6.94 5.72
C ALA A 67 6.20 6.69 7.08
N LEU A 68 6.32 7.63 8.02
CA LEU A 68 5.65 7.59 9.31
C LEU A 68 4.13 7.68 9.15
N ILE A 69 3.64 8.62 8.33
CA ILE A 69 2.21 8.77 8.03
C ILE A 69 1.64 7.48 7.44
N CYS A 70 2.32 6.87 6.46
CA CYS A 70 1.88 5.61 5.88
C CYS A 70 1.83 4.48 6.92
N ARG A 71 2.79 4.41 7.84
CA ARG A 71 2.78 3.42 8.93
C ARG A 71 1.63 3.65 9.91
N GLN A 72 1.34 4.91 10.24
CA GLN A 72 0.25 5.26 11.13
C GLN A 72 -1.11 4.88 10.53
N GLN A 73 -1.35 5.21 9.26
CA GLN A 73 -2.56 4.84 8.55
C GLN A 73 -2.71 3.31 8.43
N ARG A 74 -1.61 2.59 8.15
CA ARG A 74 -1.63 1.13 8.12
C ARG A 74 -2.01 0.55 9.48
N LEU A 75 -1.51 1.11 10.57
CA LEU A 75 -1.80 0.67 11.93
C LEU A 75 -3.27 0.88 12.28
N GLU A 76 -3.83 2.05 11.94
CA GLU A 76 -5.24 2.36 12.13
C GLU A 76 -6.15 1.32 11.45
N ILE A 77 -5.86 1.01 10.18
CA ILE A 77 -6.63 0.00 9.43
C ILE A 77 -6.41 -1.40 10.01
N SER A 78 -5.18 -1.74 10.43
CA SER A 78 -4.90 -3.04 11.04
C SER A 78 -5.67 -3.23 12.36
N ASN A 79 -5.82 -2.15 13.14
CA ASN A 79 -6.65 -2.16 14.35
C ASN A 79 -8.13 -2.31 13.98
N GLU A 80 -8.62 -1.61 12.96
CA GLU A 80 -9.99 -1.77 12.49
C GLU A 80 -10.28 -3.22 12.07
N ILE A 81 -9.39 -3.84 11.28
CA ILE A 81 -9.52 -5.26 10.87
C ILE A 81 -9.42 -6.20 12.08
N GLY A 82 -8.51 -5.94 13.02
CA GLY A 82 -8.31 -6.74 14.22
C GLY A 82 -9.49 -6.67 15.20
N ASP A 83 -10.13 -5.50 15.31
CA ASP A 83 -11.34 -5.29 16.10
C ASP A 83 -12.53 -6.05 15.49
N ILE A 84 -12.64 -6.07 14.16
CA ILE A 84 -13.69 -6.82 13.43
C ILE A 84 -13.55 -8.34 13.58
N VAL A 85 -12.33 -8.87 13.72
CA VAL A 85 -12.09 -10.32 13.93
C VAL A 85 -12.27 -10.72 15.41
N GLY A 86 -12.31 -9.75 16.32
CA GLY A 86 -12.43 -9.96 17.76
C GLY A 86 -13.86 -9.95 18.32
N GLN A 87 -14.88 -9.70 17.49
CA GLN A 87 -16.31 -9.71 17.89
C GLN A 87 -17.06 -10.96 17.39
#